data_AF-A0AA36FZK8-F1
#
_entry.id   AF-A0AA36FZK8-F1
#
_cell.length_a   1.000
_cell.length_b   1.000
_cell.length_c   1.000
_cell.angle_alpha   90.00
_cell.angle_beta   90.00
_cell.angle_gamma   90.00
#
_symmetry.space_group_name_H-M   'P 1'
#
loop_
_entity.id
_entity.type
_entity.pdbx_description
1 polymer ?
#
loop_
_entity_poly.entity_id
_entity_poly.type
_entity_poly.pdbx_seq_one_letter_code
_entity_poly.pdbx_strand_id
1 'polypeptide(L)'
;VTTQLKVVTTALFMMAFLGRKFSGKRWVAIFLLFVGVAFVQLDTIQQKSVVKAGNVENYFVGIIAVLSTCFTAGFAGVYYEKMLKDGGSTPFWIRNLQMYSCGVIVTALGCLNEHGAIREKGFFYGYDEKVFIIVGLLSVGGIYISLVMKHLDNLYKSFASAVSVIFVVILSLFVFEGVYIGAYFVLGTAMVCFAILMYNSVPE
;
A
#
# COMPACT_ATOMS: atom_id res chain seq x y z
N VAL A 1 6.86 -0.99 -8.93
CA VAL A 1 7.96 -0.04 -8.63
C VAL A 1 7.47 1.40 -8.47
N THR A 2 6.91 2.05 -9.50
CA THR A 2 6.54 3.49 -9.47
C THR A 2 5.50 3.85 -8.38
N THR A 3 4.66 2.90 -7.98
CA THR A 3 3.69 3.05 -6.87
C THR A 3 4.35 3.23 -5.50
N GLN A 4 5.64 2.90 -5.35
CA GLN A 4 6.36 3.07 -4.08
C GLN A 4 6.78 4.51 -3.81
N LEU A 5 6.67 5.40 -4.81
CA LEU A 5 6.83 6.83 -4.61
C LEU A 5 5.87 7.37 -3.54
N LYS A 6 4.77 6.65 -3.28
CA LYS A 6 3.83 6.92 -2.17
C LYS A 6 4.53 7.06 -0.81
N VAL A 7 5.63 6.35 -0.57
CA VAL A 7 6.36 6.37 0.70
C VAL A 7 7.02 7.73 0.91
N VAL A 8 7.60 8.28 -0.16
CA VAL A 8 8.24 9.61 -0.15
C VAL A 8 7.18 10.70 -0.07
N THR A 9 6.08 10.61 -0.86
CA THR A 9 4.99 11.61 -0.79
C THR A 9 4.33 11.61 0.58
N THR A 10 4.13 10.44 1.19
CA THR A 10 3.65 10.31 2.57
C THR A 10 4.55 11.04 3.56
N ALA A 11 5.87 10.85 3.48
CA ALA A 11 6.82 11.53 4.36
C ALA A 11 6.77 13.06 4.21
N LEU A 12 6.65 13.57 2.97
CA LEU A 12 6.47 15.01 2.71
C LEU A 12 5.18 15.54 3.35
N PHE A 13 4.06 14.84 3.17
CA PHE A 13 2.79 15.25 3.77
C PHE A 13 2.78 15.14 5.29
N MET A 14 3.47 14.16 5.88
CA MET A 14 3.62 14.08 7.34
C MET A 14 4.33 15.32 7.91
N MET A 15 5.36 15.84 7.23
CA MET A 15 6.00 17.08 7.65
C MET A 15 5.04 18.28 7.54
N ALA A 16 4.28 18.36 6.44
CA ALA A 16 3.37 19.48 6.18
C ALA A 16 2.14 19.48 7.11
N PHE A 17 1.48 18.33 7.32
CA PHE A 17 0.18 18.26 7.99
C PHE A 17 0.23 17.86 9.47
N LEU A 18 1.22 17.05 9.87
CA LEU A 18 1.44 16.61 11.26
C LEU A 18 2.60 17.35 11.93
N GLY A 19 3.31 18.24 11.22
CA GLY A 19 4.40 19.03 11.77
C GLY A 19 5.63 18.23 12.19
N ARG A 20 5.77 16.99 11.71
CA ARG A 20 6.89 16.12 12.06
C ARG A 20 8.20 16.62 11.46
N LYS A 21 9.28 16.52 12.22
CA LYS A 21 10.64 16.78 11.74
C LYS A 21 11.37 15.45 11.56
N PHE A 22 11.89 15.20 10.37
CA PHE A 22 12.72 14.02 10.11
C PHE A 22 14.19 14.42 10.08
N SER A 23 15.00 13.78 10.93
CA SER A 23 16.46 13.85 10.82
C SER A 23 16.93 13.33 9.46
N GLY A 24 18.07 13.83 8.96
CA GLY A 24 18.65 13.39 7.69
C GLY A 24 18.82 11.87 7.62
N LYS A 25 19.15 11.21 8.74
CA LYS A 25 19.24 9.74 8.82
C LYS A 25 17.89 9.04 8.58
N ARG A 26 16.78 9.61 9.06
CA ARG A 26 15.42 9.08 8.80
C ARG A 26 15.04 9.25 7.34
N TRP A 27 15.44 10.35 6.71
CA TRP A 27 15.26 10.54 5.26
C TRP A 27 15.99 9.50 4.42
N VAL A 28 17.24 9.18 4.79
CA VAL A 28 17.98 8.09 4.15
C VAL A 28 17.25 6.76 4.35
N ALA A 29 16.66 6.50 5.52
CA ALA A 29 15.94 5.25 5.77
C ALA A 29 14.68 5.13 4.92
N ILE A 30 13.94 6.22 4.77
CA ILE A 30 12.73 6.29 3.93
C ILE A 30 13.09 6.07 2.46
N PHE A 31 14.15 6.70 1.97
CA PHE A 31 14.63 6.51 0.60
C PHE A 31 15.14 5.08 0.37
N LEU A 32 15.89 4.54 1.32
CA LEU A 32 16.39 3.18 1.27
C LEU A 32 15.26 2.15 1.25
N LEU A 33 14.19 2.38 2.03
CA LEU A 33 12.98 1.55 1.98
C LEU A 33 12.35 1.58 0.59
N PHE A 34 12.20 2.77 0.00
CA PHE A 34 11.65 2.92 -1.35
C PHE A 34 12.45 2.09 -2.37
N VAL A 35 13.78 2.22 -2.34
CA VAL A 35 14.66 1.47 -3.25
C VAL A 35 14.57 -0.03 -2.96
N GLY A 36 14.67 -0.46 -1.70
CA GLY A 36 14.60 -1.88 -1.34
C GLY A 36 13.31 -2.55 -1.82
N VAL A 37 12.16 -1.89 -1.64
CA VAL A 37 10.89 -2.42 -2.13
C VAL A 37 10.80 -2.39 -3.66
N ALA A 38 11.40 -1.41 -4.33
CA ALA A 38 11.52 -1.42 -5.78
C ALA A 38 12.27 -2.66 -6.27
N PHE A 39 13.42 -2.97 -5.66
CA PHE A 39 14.22 -4.15 -5.98
C PHE A 39 13.47 -5.46 -5.75
N VAL A 40 12.81 -5.63 -4.61
CA VAL A 40 11.97 -6.81 -4.32
C VAL A 40 10.88 -7.02 -5.38
N GLN A 41 10.34 -5.94 -5.94
CA GLN A 41 9.28 -6.01 -6.94
C GLN A 41 9.77 -6.24 -8.38
N LEU A 42 11.03 -5.97 -8.69
CA LEU A 42 11.56 -6.15 -10.05
C LEU A 42 11.55 -7.63 -10.48
N ASP A 43 11.93 -8.53 -9.58
CA ASP A 43 11.90 -9.98 -9.85
C ASP A 43 10.48 -10.50 -10.08
N THR A 44 9.48 -9.93 -9.38
CA THR A 44 8.07 -10.28 -9.60
C THR A 44 7.56 -9.82 -10.97
N ILE A 45 8.11 -8.73 -11.51
CA ILE A 45 7.71 -8.19 -12.82
C ILE A 45 8.32 -9.03 -13.95
N GLN A 46 9.59 -9.44 -13.82
CA GLN A 46 10.26 -10.27 -14.85
C GLN A 46 9.56 -11.62 -15.07
N GLN A 47 9.01 -12.24 -14.02
CA GLN A 47 8.22 -13.47 -14.16
C GLN A 47 6.87 -13.25 -14.87
N LYS A 48 6.28 -12.05 -14.79
CA LYS A 48 4.99 -11.72 -15.42
C LYS A 48 5.10 -11.19 -16.86
N SER A 49 6.27 -10.74 -17.29
CA SER A 49 6.46 -10.12 -18.61
C SER A 49 6.42 -11.08 -19.82
N VAL A 50 6.27 -12.39 -19.60
CA VAL A 50 6.21 -13.38 -20.71
C VAL A 50 4.83 -13.41 -21.41
N VAL A 51 3.77 -12.78 -20.86
CA VAL A 51 2.38 -13.03 -21.30
C VAL A 51 1.64 -11.85 -21.97
N LYS A 52 2.25 -10.68 -22.22
CA LYS A 52 1.53 -9.57 -22.88
C LYS A 52 2.31 -8.89 -24.00
N ALA A 53 2.12 -9.38 -25.22
CA ALA A 53 2.30 -8.61 -26.44
C ALA A 53 0.91 -8.33 -27.03
N GLY A 54 0.49 -7.06 -27.14
CA GLY A 54 -0.70 -6.73 -27.93
C GLY A 54 -1.59 -5.58 -27.49
N ASN A 55 -1.11 -4.54 -26.80
CA ASN A 55 -1.85 -3.28 -26.70
C ASN A 55 -0.90 -2.08 -26.84
N VAL A 56 -1.27 -1.11 -27.67
CA VAL A 56 -0.62 0.22 -27.74
C VAL A 56 -1.05 0.98 -26.48
N GLU A 57 -0.38 0.71 -25.36
CA GLU A 57 -0.64 1.39 -24.11
C GLU A 57 0.00 2.78 -24.11
N ASN A 58 -0.80 3.82 -23.84
CA ASN A 58 -0.31 5.18 -23.70
C ASN A 58 0.52 5.30 -22.42
N TYR A 59 1.83 5.06 -22.53
CA TYR A 59 2.80 5.13 -21.43
C TYR A 59 2.70 6.43 -20.64
N PHE A 60 2.47 7.55 -21.33
CA PHE A 60 2.31 8.87 -20.71
C PHE A 60 1.08 8.94 -19.79
N VAL A 61 -0.06 8.39 -20.22
CA VAL A 61 -1.29 8.32 -19.42
C VAL A 61 -1.06 7.42 -18.20
N GLY A 62 -0.37 6.29 -18.38
CA GLY A 62 0.02 5.40 -17.27
C GLY A 62 0.89 6.08 -16.22
N ILE A 63 1.91 6.85 -16.63
CA ILE A 63 2.75 7.62 -15.71
C ILE A 63 1.91 8.62 -14.93
N ILE A 64 1.11 9.44 -15.61
CA ILE A 64 0.29 10.46 -14.94
C ILE A 64 -0.68 9.82 -13.96
N ALA A 65 -1.34 8.72 -14.35
CA ALA A 65 -2.27 8.00 -13.48
C ALA A 65 -1.57 7.48 -12.21
N VAL A 66 -0.37 6.91 -12.35
CA VAL A 66 0.40 6.41 -11.19
C VAL A 66 0.88 7.56 -10.30
N LEU A 67 1.38 8.66 -10.86
CA LEU A 67 1.80 9.83 -10.08
C LEU A 67 0.63 10.44 -9.30
N SER A 68 -0.51 10.64 -9.95
CA SER A 68 -1.74 11.10 -9.30
C SER A 68 -2.17 10.16 -8.18
N THR A 69 -2.13 8.84 -8.43
CA THR A 69 -2.46 7.83 -7.40
C THR A 69 -1.51 7.89 -6.21
N CYS A 70 -0.19 8.04 -6.44
CA CYS A 70 0.80 8.15 -5.38
C CYS A 70 0.62 9.42 -4.54
N PHE A 71 0.26 10.53 -5.18
CA PHE A 71 -0.01 11.79 -4.49
C PHE A 71 -1.26 11.68 -3.62
N THR A 72 -2.38 11.23 -4.21
CA THR A 72 -3.65 11.04 -3.49
C THR A 72 -3.52 10.02 -2.36
N ALA A 73 -2.82 8.91 -2.57
CA ALA A 73 -2.61 7.89 -1.53
C ALA A 73 -1.77 8.41 -0.35
N GLY A 74 -0.72 9.19 -0.63
CA GLY A 74 0.10 9.83 0.41
C GLY A 74 -0.71 10.86 1.20
N PHE A 75 -1.45 11.73 0.51
CA PHE A 75 -2.30 12.75 1.12
C PHE A 75 -3.39 12.11 1.98
N ALA A 76 -4.16 11.18 1.43
CA ALA A 76 -5.27 10.53 2.13
C ALA A 76 -4.80 9.75 3.35
N GLY A 77 -3.66 9.04 3.25
CA GLY A 77 -3.10 8.30 4.39
C GLY A 77 -2.71 9.22 5.55
N VAL A 78 -2.05 10.35 5.26
CA VAL A 78 -1.63 11.31 6.28
C VAL A 78 -2.82 12.11 6.83
N TYR A 79 -3.77 12.49 5.99
CA TYR A 79 -5.00 13.15 6.43
C TYR A 79 -5.81 12.24 7.36
N TYR A 80 -5.94 10.96 7.00
CA TYR A 80 -6.62 9.99 7.84
C TYR A 80 -5.89 9.75 9.17
N GLU A 81 -4.55 9.65 9.15
CA GLU A 81 -3.75 9.60 10.38
C GLU A 81 -4.01 10.82 11.28
N LYS A 82 -3.99 12.03 10.71
CA LYS A 82 -4.30 13.27 11.43
C LYS A 82 -5.70 13.22 12.02
N MET A 83 -6.70 12.86 11.23
CA MET A 83 -8.08 12.73 11.68
C MET A 83 -8.23 11.69 12.80
N LEU A 84 -7.49 10.58 12.77
CA LEU A 84 -7.53 9.57 13.83
C LEU A 84 -6.85 10.02 15.13
N LYS A 85 -5.77 10.80 15.01
CA LYS A 85 -4.99 11.29 16.16
C LYS A 85 -5.50 12.59 16.76
N ASP A 86 -6.39 13.29 16.05
CA ASP A 86 -6.91 14.58 16.53
C ASP A 86 -7.64 14.43 17.88
N GLY A 87 -7.34 15.30 18.85
CA GLY A 87 -7.75 15.15 20.26
C GLY A 87 -9.24 15.37 20.56
N GLY A 88 -10.08 15.45 19.53
CA GLY A 88 -11.53 15.61 19.69
C GLY A 88 -12.20 14.45 20.43
N SER A 89 -13.34 14.73 21.07
CA SER A 89 -14.14 13.77 21.85
C SER A 89 -14.76 12.64 21.03
N THR A 90 -14.56 12.60 19.70
CA THR A 90 -15.10 11.56 18.82
C THR A 90 -14.36 10.23 19.02
N PRO A 91 -15.06 9.15 19.41
CA PRO A 91 -14.49 7.82 19.48
C PRO A 91 -13.86 7.36 18.16
N PHE A 92 -12.76 6.61 18.26
CA PHE A 92 -12.05 6.02 17.11
C PHE A 92 -12.98 5.28 16.14
N TRP A 93 -13.89 4.47 16.68
CA TRP A 93 -14.83 3.67 15.88
C TRP A 93 -15.77 4.53 15.04
N ILE A 94 -16.18 5.69 15.56
CA ILE A 94 -17.06 6.63 14.83
C ILE A 94 -16.29 7.28 13.68
N ARG A 95 -15.04 7.69 13.90
CA ARG A 95 -14.18 8.22 12.82
C ARG A 95 -13.92 7.18 11.73
N ASN A 96 -13.73 5.92 12.13
CA ASN A 96 -13.54 4.82 11.19
C ASN A 96 -14.82 4.53 10.39
N LEU A 97 -15.98 4.55 11.05
CA LEU A 97 -17.28 4.38 10.42
C LEU A 97 -17.57 5.50 9.41
N GLN A 98 -17.32 6.76 9.76
CA GLN A 98 -17.51 7.93 8.88
C GLN A 98 -16.66 7.82 7.60
N MET A 99 -15.40 7.39 7.72
CA MET A 99 -14.55 7.18 6.55
C MET A 99 -15.09 6.05 5.66
N TYR A 100 -15.43 4.90 6.25
CA TYR A 100 -15.93 3.77 5.47
C TYR A 100 -17.30 4.04 4.86
N SER A 101 -18.19 4.80 5.51
CA SER A 101 -19.47 5.17 4.91
C SER A 101 -19.30 5.99 3.64
N CYS A 102 -18.37 6.96 3.63
CA CYS A 102 -18.04 7.69 2.42
C CYS A 102 -17.42 6.77 1.35
N GLY A 103 -16.55 5.84 1.76
CA GLY A 103 -15.97 4.83 0.87
C GLY A 103 -17.02 3.96 0.19
N VAL A 104 -18.00 3.45 0.95
CA VAL A 104 -19.10 2.62 0.42
C VAL A 104 -19.90 3.39 -0.63
N ILE A 105 -20.23 4.66 -0.38
CA ILE A 105 -20.99 5.49 -1.34
C ILE A 105 -20.19 5.66 -2.64
N VAL A 106 -18.91 6.04 -2.54
CA VAL A 106 -18.05 6.26 -3.72
C VAL A 106 -17.86 4.96 -4.51
N THR A 107 -17.61 3.84 -3.83
CA THR A 107 -17.44 2.54 -4.50
C THR A 107 -18.75 2.05 -5.11
N ALA A 108 -19.89 2.27 -4.45
CA ALA A 108 -21.20 1.92 -5.02
C ALA A 108 -21.49 2.72 -6.30
N LEU A 109 -21.23 4.03 -6.30
CA LEU A 109 -21.34 4.85 -7.52
C LEU A 109 -20.38 4.38 -8.61
N GLY A 110 -19.17 3.95 -8.24
CA GLY A 110 -18.22 3.33 -9.16
C GLY A 110 -18.79 2.05 -9.80
N CYS A 111 -19.38 1.16 -9.00
CA CYS A 111 -20.02 -0.06 -9.49
C CYS A 111 -21.23 0.22 -10.40
N LEU A 112 -22.01 1.27 -10.12
CA LEU A 112 -23.15 1.66 -10.97
C LEU A 112 -22.72 2.26 -12.31
N ASN A 113 -21.55 2.92 -12.36
CA ASN A 113 -20.97 3.48 -13.57
C ASN A 113 -20.15 2.45 -14.38
N GLU A 114 -20.02 1.21 -13.91
CA GLU A 114 -19.33 0.14 -14.62
C GLU A 114 -20.25 -0.47 -15.68
N HIS A 115 -19.98 -0.21 -16.95
CA HIS A 115 -20.89 -0.55 -18.06
C HIS A 115 -20.76 -1.99 -18.58
N GLY A 116 -19.77 -2.76 -18.12
CA GLY A 116 -19.45 -4.09 -18.64
C GLY A 116 -19.99 -5.22 -17.78
N ALA A 117 -19.09 -5.87 -17.03
CA ALA A 117 -19.35 -7.16 -16.39
C ALA A 117 -20.46 -7.13 -15.33
N ILE A 118 -20.56 -6.06 -14.54
CA ILE A 118 -21.55 -5.96 -13.46
C ILE A 118 -22.97 -5.85 -14.02
N ARG A 119 -23.16 -5.08 -15.09
CA ARG A 119 -24.47 -4.87 -15.72
C ARG A 119 -24.96 -6.11 -16.45
N GLU A 120 -24.06 -6.85 -17.08
CA GLU A 120 -24.41 -8.06 -17.84
C GLU A 120 -24.59 -9.30 -16.96
N LYS A 121 -23.76 -9.48 -15.93
CA LYS A 121 -23.70 -10.72 -15.14
C LYS A 121 -24.21 -10.58 -13.71
N GLY A 122 -24.36 -9.35 -13.22
CA GLY A 122 -24.72 -9.05 -11.84
C GLY A 122 -23.50 -8.91 -10.93
N PHE A 123 -23.67 -8.17 -9.82
CA PHE A 123 -22.59 -7.84 -8.88
C PHE A 123 -21.94 -9.06 -8.21
N PHE A 124 -22.75 -10.07 -7.85
CA PHE A 124 -22.29 -11.27 -7.15
C PHE A 124 -21.89 -12.42 -8.08
N TYR A 125 -21.75 -12.14 -9.38
CA TYR A 125 -21.35 -13.18 -10.33
C TYR A 125 -19.93 -13.67 -10.06
N GLY A 126 -19.76 -14.98 -9.91
CA GLY A 126 -18.46 -15.62 -9.68
C GLY A 126 -17.94 -15.52 -8.24
N TYR A 127 -18.78 -15.09 -7.29
CA TYR A 127 -18.42 -15.15 -5.87
C TYR A 127 -18.43 -16.60 -5.39
N ASP A 128 -17.25 -17.10 -5.03
CA ASP A 128 -17.07 -18.39 -4.36
C ASP A 128 -16.79 -18.19 -2.85
N GLU A 129 -16.69 -19.29 -2.11
CA GLU A 129 -16.34 -19.26 -0.68
C GLU A 129 -15.02 -18.52 -0.42
N LYS A 130 -14.06 -18.61 -1.34
CA LYS A 130 -12.75 -17.96 -1.22
C LYS A 130 -12.87 -16.45 -1.34
N VAL A 131 -13.72 -15.94 -2.23
CA VAL A 131 -14.01 -14.51 -2.36
C VAL A 131 -14.58 -13.97 -1.06
N PHE A 132 -15.53 -14.68 -0.42
CA PHE A 132 -16.06 -14.25 0.88
C PHE A 132 -15.00 -14.24 1.99
N ILE A 133 -14.11 -15.24 2.02
CA ILE A 133 -12.97 -15.25 2.95
C ILE A 133 -12.04 -14.05 2.69
N ILE A 134 -11.71 -13.75 1.44
CA ILE A 134 -10.87 -12.60 1.07
C ILE A 134 -11.53 -11.28 1.49
N VAL A 135 -12.84 -11.13 1.25
CA VAL A 135 -13.60 -9.94 1.68
C VAL A 135 -13.53 -9.80 3.20
N GLY A 136 -13.79 -10.86 3.96
CA GLY A 136 -13.70 -10.85 5.42
C GLY A 136 -12.30 -10.48 5.92
N LEU A 137 -11.25 -11.09 5.36
CA LEU A 137 -9.87 -10.78 5.70
C LEU A 137 -9.49 -9.33 5.38
N LEU A 138 -9.93 -8.80 4.24
CA LEU A 138 -9.66 -7.43 3.84
C LEU A 138 -10.39 -6.43 4.75
N SER A 139 -11.64 -6.73 5.15
CA SER A 139 -12.39 -5.91 6.10
C SER A 139 -11.70 -5.86 7.46
N VAL A 140 -11.28 -7.00 8.00
CA VAL A 140 -10.53 -7.07 9.26
C VAL A 140 -9.18 -6.35 9.13
N GLY A 141 -8.45 -6.59 8.03
CA GLY A 141 -7.19 -5.91 7.73
C GLY A 141 -7.32 -4.39 7.67
N GLY A 142 -8.43 -3.87 7.13
CA GLY A 142 -8.75 -2.46 7.11
C GLY A 142 -8.84 -1.86 8.52
N ILE A 143 -9.55 -2.53 9.43
CA ILE A 143 -9.67 -2.10 10.83
C ILE A 143 -8.31 -2.14 11.54
N TYR A 144 -7.51 -3.19 11.33
CA TYR A 144 -6.15 -3.28 11.85
C TYR A 144 -5.26 -2.13 11.35
N ILE A 145 -5.35 -1.80 10.06
CA ILE A 145 -4.62 -0.69 9.47
C ILE A 145 -5.01 0.64 10.13
N SER A 146 -6.30 0.84 10.44
CA SER A 146 -6.77 2.02 11.17
C SER A 146 -6.25 2.07 12.61
N LEU A 147 -6.15 0.93 13.31
CA LEU A 147 -5.54 0.85 14.64
C LEU A 147 -4.04 1.16 14.61
N VAL A 148 -3.32 0.63 13.61
CA VAL A 148 -1.91 0.95 13.38
C VAL A 148 -1.73 2.44 13.15
N MET A 149 -2.58 3.08 12.34
CA MET A 149 -2.47 4.54 12.12
C MET A 149 -2.91 5.37 13.33
N LYS A 150 -3.71 4.83 14.25
CA LYS A 150 -4.05 5.51 15.50
C LYS A 150 -2.88 5.48 16.49
N HIS A 151 -2.27 4.32 16.68
CA HIS A 151 -1.25 4.08 17.71
C HIS A 151 0.18 4.28 17.22
N LEU A 152 0.41 4.07 15.93
CA LEU A 152 1.67 4.28 15.23
C LEU A 152 1.43 5.27 14.08
N ASP A 153 2.30 5.27 13.09
CA ASP A 153 2.29 6.24 12.00
C ASP A 153 2.07 5.55 10.65
N ASN A 154 1.61 6.30 9.66
CA ASN A 154 1.42 5.81 8.30
C ASN A 154 2.76 5.36 7.66
N LEU A 155 3.91 5.73 8.24
CA LEU A 155 5.22 5.22 7.84
C LEU A 155 5.49 3.80 8.38
N TYR A 156 5.13 3.52 9.64
CA TYR A 156 5.17 2.15 10.19
C TYR A 156 4.24 1.20 9.43
N LYS A 157 3.06 1.68 9.02
CA LYS A 157 2.20 0.94 8.08
C LYS A 157 2.92 0.60 6.77
N SER A 158 3.69 1.55 6.22
CA SER A 158 4.46 1.33 4.99
C SER A 158 5.61 0.33 5.19
N PHE A 159 6.31 0.38 6.32
CA PHE A 159 7.31 -0.63 6.69
C PHE A 159 6.70 -2.02 6.86
N ALA A 160 5.59 -2.15 7.58
CA ALA A 160 4.89 -3.42 7.77
C ALA A 160 4.42 -4.01 6.43
N SER A 161 3.92 -3.17 5.51
CA SER A 161 3.57 -3.60 4.16
C SER A 161 4.78 -4.12 3.37
N ALA A 162 5.97 -3.50 3.51
CA ALA A 162 7.18 -3.97 2.86
C ALA A 162 7.62 -5.35 3.38
N VAL A 163 7.60 -5.54 4.71
CA VAL A 163 7.92 -6.84 5.34
C VAL A 163 6.90 -7.91 4.93
N SER A 164 5.61 -7.56 4.88
CA SER A 164 4.55 -8.47 4.44
C SER A 164 4.79 -8.98 3.00
N VAL A 165 5.22 -8.13 2.07
CA VAL A 165 5.56 -8.55 0.70
C VAL A 165 6.71 -9.55 0.70
N ILE A 166 7.78 -9.30 1.46
CA ILE A 166 8.92 -10.22 1.57
C ILE A 166 8.44 -11.58 2.12
N PHE A 167 7.62 -11.56 3.17
CA PHE A 167 7.07 -12.76 3.77
C PHE A 167 6.18 -13.56 2.80
N VAL A 168 5.34 -12.87 2.01
CA VAL A 168 4.51 -13.51 0.97
C VAL A 168 5.39 -14.19 -0.09
N VAL A 169 6.48 -13.56 -0.53
CA VAL A 169 7.40 -14.20 -1.48
C VAL A 169 8.08 -15.41 -0.85
N ILE A 170 8.52 -15.33 0.40
CA ILE A 170 9.14 -16.45 1.12
C ILE A 170 8.16 -17.62 1.23
N LEU A 171 6.91 -17.37 1.66
CA LEU A 171 5.88 -18.40 1.71
C LEU A 171 5.58 -18.99 0.32
N SER A 172 5.62 -18.15 -0.73
CA SER A 172 5.36 -18.62 -2.10
C SER A 172 6.40 -19.65 -2.57
N LEU A 173 7.65 -19.59 -2.06
CA LEU A 173 8.67 -20.60 -2.35
C LEU A 173 8.34 -21.97 -1.77
N PHE A 174 7.69 -22.00 -0.60
CA PHE A 174 7.32 -23.25 0.07
C PHE A 174 6.02 -23.86 -0.48
N VAL A 175 5.11 -23.01 -0.95
CA VAL A 175 3.77 -23.43 -1.38
C VAL A 175 3.71 -23.72 -2.89
N PHE A 176 4.48 -23.01 -3.72
CA PHE A 176 4.40 -23.13 -5.17
C PHE A 176 5.71 -23.67 -5.76
N GLU A 177 5.60 -24.73 -6.55
CA GLU A 177 6.71 -25.26 -7.35
C GLU A 177 7.03 -24.28 -8.50
N GLY A 178 8.31 -23.94 -8.67
CA GLY A 178 8.79 -23.08 -9.77
C GLY A 178 9.00 -21.59 -9.44
N VAL A 179 8.92 -21.20 -8.17
CA VAL A 179 9.30 -19.84 -7.74
C VAL A 179 10.81 -19.79 -7.45
N TYR A 180 11.54 -18.96 -8.19
CA TYR A 180 12.97 -18.73 -7.97
C TYR A 180 13.22 -17.37 -7.35
N ILE A 181 14.14 -17.32 -6.38
CA ILE A 181 14.63 -16.08 -5.80
C ILE A 181 15.71 -15.49 -6.70
N GLY A 182 15.48 -14.30 -7.24
CA GLY A 182 16.50 -13.54 -7.95
C GLY A 182 17.45 -12.80 -6.99
N ALA A 183 18.62 -12.41 -7.49
CA ALA A 183 19.58 -11.63 -6.72
C ALA A 183 19.01 -10.26 -6.27
N TYR A 184 18.09 -9.69 -7.06
CA TYR A 184 17.43 -8.43 -6.75
C TYR A 184 16.49 -8.57 -5.54
N PHE A 185 15.82 -9.71 -5.36
CA PHE A 185 15.01 -9.98 -4.17
C PHE A 185 15.87 -10.04 -2.90
N VAL A 186 17.02 -10.74 -2.94
CA VAL A 186 17.93 -10.83 -1.78
C VAL A 186 18.48 -9.46 -1.42
N LEU A 187 18.97 -8.72 -2.42
CA LEU A 187 19.47 -7.36 -2.22
C LEU A 187 18.38 -6.43 -1.69
N GLY A 188 17.20 -6.46 -2.29
CA GLY A 188 16.05 -5.64 -1.88
C GLY A 188 15.60 -5.96 -0.45
N THR A 189 15.57 -7.24 -0.07
CA THR A 189 15.25 -7.69 1.29
C THR A 189 16.27 -7.16 2.30
N ALA A 190 17.58 -7.27 2.00
CA ALA A 190 18.64 -6.74 2.85
C ALA A 190 18.50 -5.21 3.03
N MET A 191 18.19 -4.48 1.96
CA MET A 191 17.95 -3.03 2.01
C MET A 191 16.73 -2.66 2.85
N VAL A 192 15.61 -3.39 2.74
CA VAL A 192 14.42 -3.18 3.56
C VAL A 192 14.72 -3.42 5.04
N CYS A 193 15.42 -4.51 5.37
CA CYS A 193 15.83 -4.81 6.74
C CYS A 193 16.75 -3.71 7.30
N PHE A 194 17.74 -3.28 6.54
CA PHE A 194 18.64 -2.20 6.96
C PHE A 194 17.90 -0.87 7.13
N ALA A 195 16.94 -0.56 6.26
CA ALA A 195 16.11 0.65 6.37
C ALA A 195 15.29 0.66 7.67
N ILE A 196 14.69 -0.47 8.06
CA ILE A 196 13.92 -0.59 9.31
C ILE A 196 14.83 -0.39 10.53
N LEU A 197 15.99 -1.05 10.56
CA LEU A 197 16.94 -0.92 11.66
C LEU A 197 17.45 0.52 11.80
N MET A 198 17.77 1.16 10.67
CA MET A 198 18.24 2.53 10.67
C MET A 198 17.15 3.54 11.04
N TYR A 199 15.89 3.29 10.67
CA TYR A 199 14.78 4.15 11.07
C TYR A 199 14.57 4.10 12.59
N ASN A 200 14.63 2.90 13.18
CA ASN A 200 14.40 2.68 14.61
C ASN A 200 15.60 3.07 15.49
N SER A 201 16.82 3.12 14.95
CA SER A 201 18.02 3.48 15.72
C SER A 201 18.19 4.98 15.96
N VAL A 202 17.41 5.83 15.30
CA VAL A 202 17.47 7.28 15.44
C VAL A 202 16.35 7.73 16.39
N PRO A 203 16.67 8.12 17.65
CA PRO A 203 15.67 8.69 18.56
C PRO A 203 15.09 10.00 17.99
N GLU A 204 13.85 10.31 18.36
CA GLU A 204 13.11 11.49 17.87
C GLU A 204 13.82 12.82 18.14
#